data_AF-A3SJU1-F1
#
_entry.id   AF-A3SJU1-F1
#
_cell.length_a   1.000
_cell.length_b   1.000
_cell.length_c   1.000
_cell.angle_alpha   90.00
_cell.angle_beta   90.00
_cell.angle_gamma   90.00
#
_symmetry.space_group_name_H-M   'P 1'
#
loop_
_entity.id
_entity.type
_entity.pdbx_description
1 polymer ?
#
loop_
_entity_poly.entity_id
_entity_poly.type
_entity_poly.pdbx_seq_one_letter_code
_entity_poly.pdbx_strand_id
1 'polypeptide(L)'
;MKLSSAGLLVLVPLFIFTFGPMLGAPHAEVVAYFARPFPALVAALTIIVGFKHFRDGAQIMLEDYVHGTAQKICIMALTLLSYGAMAAGLFAIAKIAL
;
A
#
# COMPACT_ATOMS: atom_id res chain seq x y z
N MET A 1 -12.85 -7.52 1.02
CA MET A 1 -12.05 -8.11 2.12
C MET A 1 -11.47 -9.49 1.80
N LYS A 2 -12.26 -10.56 1.60
CA LYS A 2 -11.70 -11.93 1.39
C LYS A 2 -10.71 -12.06 0.24
N LEU A 3 -11.04 -11.49 -0.93
CA LEU A 3 -10.17 -11.53 -2.12
C LEU A 3 -8.84 -10.80 -1.88
N SER A 4 -8.87 -9.60 -1.31
CA SER A 4 -7.64 -8.85 -1.02
C SER A 4 -6.82 -9.50 0.10
N SER A 5 -7.45 -10.14 1.09
CA SER A 5 -6.74 -10.95 2.09
C SER A 5 -5.98 -12.12 1.45
N ALA A 6 -6.61 -12.87 0.55
CA ALA A 6 -5.95 -13.97 -0.15
C ALA A 6 -4.78 -13.47 -1.03
N GLY A 7 -4.95 -12.32 -1.70
CA GLY A 7 -3.85 -11.69 -2.43
C GLY A 7 -2.70 -11.26 -1.51
N LEU A 8 -3.01 -10.64 -0.38
CA LEU A 8 -2.01 -10.20 0.60
C LEU A 8 -1.28 -11.36 1.28
N LEU A 9 -1.93 -12.52 1.44
CA LEU A 9 -1.28 -13.73 1.94
C LEU A 9 -0.05 -14.11 1.11
N VAL A 10 -0.09 -13.86 -0.20
CA VAL A 10 1.04 -14.10 -1.12
C VAL A 10 1.94 -12.88 -1.23
N LEU A 11 1.35 -11.68 -1.36
CA LEU A 11 2.11 -10.45 -1.59
C LEU A 11 2.96 -10.06 -0.37
N VAL A 12 2.49 -10.26 0.86
CA VAL A 12 3.24 -9.85 2.06
C VAL A 12 4.55 -10.63 2.23
N PRO A 13 4.59 -11.97 2.10
CA PRO A 13 5.87 -12.69 2.07
C PRO A 13 6.79 -12.21 0.96
N LEU A 14 6.28 -12.04 -0.27
CA LEU A 14 7.08 -11.53 -1.39
C LEU A 14 7.63 -10.13 -1.09
N PHE A 15 6.81 -9.26 -0.50
CA PHE A 15 7.22 -7.93 -0.09
C PHE A 15 8.32 -8.00 0.97
N ILE A 16 8.16 -8.83 2.01
CA ILE A 16 9.18 -8.98 3.07
C ILE A 16 10.52 -9.43 2.48
N PHE A 17 10.53 -10.40 1.57
CA PHE A 17 11.78 -10.90 0.99
C PHE A 17 12.38 -9.99 -0.09
N THR A 18 11.60 -9.08 -0.68
CA THR A 18 12.10 -8.09 -1.66
C THR A 18 12.51 -6.78 -0.98
N PHE A 19 11.72 -6.28 -0.04
CA PHE A 19 11.97 -5.05 0.71
C PHE A 19 12.97 -5.25 1.85
N GLY A 20 12.85 -6.34 2.61
CA GLY A 20 13.64 -6.59 3.83
C GLY A 20 15.15 -6.44 3.65
N PRO A 21 15.78 -7.02 2.60
CA PRO A 21 17.21 -6.86 2.36
C PRO A 21 17.67 -5.41 2.11
N MET A 22 16.76 -4.54 1.65
CA MET A 22 17.05 -3.14 1.35
C MET A 22 16.76 -2.20 2.54
N LEU A 23 16.18 -2.71 3.63
CA LEU A 23 15.90 -1.91 4.81
C LEU A 23 17.21 -1.48 5.48
N GLY A 24 17.45 -0.17 5.52
CA GLY A 24 18.69 0.41 6.07
C GLY A 24 19.86 0.47 5.10
N ALA A 25 19.69 -0.01 3.86
CA ALA A 25 20.70 0.14 2.82
C ALA A 25 20.84 1.62 2.38
N PRO A 26 22.01 2.05 1.87
CA PRO A 26 22.19 3.38 1.29
C PRO A 26 21.18 3.66 0.17
N HIS A 27 20.74 4.92 0.05
CA HIS A 27 19.72 5.32 -0.94
C HIS A 27 20.05 4.85 -2.37
N ALA A 28 21.32 4.93 -2.78
CA ALA A 28 21.76 4.49 -4.11
C ALA A 28 21.52 2.99 -4.35
N GLU A 29 21.73 2.15 -3.34
CA GLU A 29 21.49 0.69 -3.43
C GLU A 29 20.01 0.39 -3.49
N VAL A 30 19.19 1.08 -2.69
CA VAL A 30 17.72 0.95 -2.72
C VAL A 30 17.17 1.30 -4.10
N VAL A 31 17.60 2.44 -4.67
CA VAL A 31 17.19 2.87 -6.01
C VAL A 31 17.60 1.84 -7.05
N ALA A 32 18.86 1.37 -7.03
CA ALA A 32 19.33 0.36 -7.97
C ALA A 32 18.55 -0.96 -7.86
N TYR A 33 18.21 -1.39 -6.64
CA TYR A 33 17.47 -2.62 -6.41
C TYR A 33 16.03 -2.54 -6.93
N PHE A 34 15.33 -1.45 -6.63
CA PHE A 34 13.92 -1.22 -7.00
C PHE A 34 13.75 -0.71 -8.44
N ALA A 35 14.82 -0.34 -9.15
CA ALA A 35 14.78 -0.12 -10.60
C ALA A 35 14.53 -1.43 -11.39
N ARG A 36 14.75 -2.60 -10.76
CA ARG A 36 14.47 -3.90 -11.37
C ARG A 36 12.98 -4.20 -11.35
N PRO A 37 12.43 -4.84 -12.40
CA PRO A 37 10.99 -4.98 -12.58
C PRO A 37 10.31 -5.79 -11.47
N PHE A 38 10.92 -6.88 -11.02
CA PHE A 38 10.30 -7.78 -10.04
C PHE A 38 10.04 -7.10 -8.67
N PRO A 39 11.04 -6.54 -7.96
CA PRO A 39 10.79 -5.87 -6.69
C PRO A 39 9.92 -4.62 -6.83
N ALA A 40 10.02 -3.89 -7.94
CA ALA A 40 9.13 -2.76 -8.23
C ALA A 40 7.65 -3.19 -8.33
N LEU A 41 7.37 -4.26 -9.09
CA LEU A 41 6.01 -4.78 -9.25
C LEU A 41 5.45 -5.35 -7.95
N VAL A 42 6.27 -6.07 -7.17
CA VAL A 42 5.87 -6.58 -5.85
C VAL A 42 5.50 -5.43 -4.92
N ALA A 43 6.33 -4.37 -4.85
CA ALA A 43 6.04 -3.19 -4.04
C ALA A 43 4.77 -2.47 -4.52
N ALA A 44 4.62 -2.25 -5.84
CA ALA A 44 3.47 -1.58 -6.42
C ALA A 44 2.15 -2.32 -6.14
N LEU A 45 2.13 -3.65 -6.36
CA LEU A 45 0.97 -4.48 -6.07
C LEU A 45 0.65 -4.52 -4.58
N THR A 46 1.67 -4.58 -3.72
CA THR A 46 1.48 -4.54 -2.26
C THR A 46 0.85 -3.23 -1.80
N ILE A 47 1.28 -2.09 -2.37
CA ILE A 47 0.69 -0.78 -2.10
C ILE A 47 -0.78 -0.74 -2.54
N ILE A 48 -1.08 -1.15 -3.78
CA ILE A 48 -2.45 -1.12 -4.34
C ILE A 48 -3.38 -2.00 -3.51
N VAL A 49 -3.03 -3.29 -3.34
CA VAL A 49 -3.89 -4.26 -2.67
C VAL A 49 -3.94 -3.98 -1.17
N GLY A 50 -2.82 -3.56 -0.57
CA GLY A 50 -2.71 -3.20 0.84
C GLY A 50 -3.60 -2.03 1.22
N PHE A 51 -3.50 -0.90 0.53
CA PHE A 51 -4.35 0.26 0.83
C PHE A 51 -5.81 0.03 0.47
N LYS A 52 -6.10 -0.74 -0.58
CA LYS A 52 -7.48 -1.18 -0.84
C LYS A 52 -8.02 -2.01 0.33
N HIS A 53 -7.25 -2.99 0.81
CA HIS A 53 -7.64 -3.85 1.94
C HIS A 53 -7.82 -3.04 3.23
N PHE A 54 -6.88 -2.16 3.53
CA PHE A 54 -6.92 -1.24 4.67
C PHE A 54 -8.18 -0.38 4.64
N ARG A 55 -8.47 0.29 3.52
CA ARG A 55 -9.65 1.15 3.38
C ARG A 55 -10.94 0.37 3.63
N ASP A 56 -11.09 -0.78 2.98
CA ASP A 56 -12.30 -1.61 3.11
C ASP A 56 -12.52 -2.03 4.59
N GLY A 57 -11.46 -2.38 5.32
CA GLY A 57 -11.56 -2.76 6.74
C GLY A 57 -11.78 -1.57 7.69
N ALA A 58 -11.04 -0.48 7.49
CA ALA A 58 -11.17 0.72 8.31
C ALA A 58 -12.52 1.41 8.10
N GLN A 59 -13.13 1.29 6.92
CA GLN A 59 -14.48 1.79 6.70
C GLN A 59 -15.51 1.07 7.58
N ILE A 60 -15.44 -0.26 7.67
CA ILE A 60 -16.34 -1.03 8.55
C ILE A 60 -16.17 -0.59 10.00
N MET A 61 -14.92 -0.46 10.47
CA MET A 61 -14.64 0.07 11.81
C MET A 61 -15.26 1.46 12.02
N LEU A 62 -15.16 2.37 11.04
CA LEU A 62 -15.79 3.70 11.16
C LEU A 62 -17.32 3.63 11.18
N GLU A 63 -17.92 2.73 10.40
CA GLU A 63 -19.37 2.50 10.38
C GLU A 63 -19.88 1.93 11.72
N ASP A 64 -19.07 1.09 12.38
CA ASP A 64 -19.41 0.48 13.67
C ASP A 64 -19.25 1.45 14.85
N TYR A 65 -18.28 2.37 14.81
CA TYR A 65 -17.88 3.16 15.98
C TYR A 65 -18.04 4.68 15.85
N VAL A 66 -18.33 5.23 14.67
CA VAL A 66 -18.50 6.67 14.45
C VAL A 66 -19.86 6.93 13.82
N HIS A 67 -20.56 7.99 14.26
CA HIS A 67 -21.93 8.26 13.82
C HIS A 67 -22.13 9.70 13.34
N GLY A 68 -23.23 9.92 12.62
CA GLY A 68 -23.65 11.25 12.15
C GLY A 68 -22.69 11.86 11.13
N THR A 69 -22.51 13.17 11.18
CA THR A 69 -21.66 13.91 10.23
C THR A 69 -20.19 13.50 10.33
N ALA A 70 -19.71 13.19 11.53
CA ALA A 70 -18.32 12.78 11.76
C ALA A 70 -17.99 11.49 10.97
N GLN A 71 -18.89 10.51 10.96
CA GLN A 71 -18.72 9.26 10.21
C GLN A 71 -18.46 9.54 8.72
N LYS A 72 -19.28 10.40 8.11
CA LYS A 72 -19.16 10.76 6.69
C LYS A 72 -17.81 11.44 6.40
N ILE A 73 -17.40 12.37 7.25
CA ILE A 73 -16.12 13.08 7.12
C ILE A 73 -14.95 12.10 7.26
N CYS A 74 -14.98 11.21 8.25
CA CYS A 74 -13.94 10.20 8.46
C CYS A 74 -13.82 9.24 7.27
N ILE A 75 -14.93 8.77 6.70
CA ILE A 75 -14.91 7.88 5.53
C ILE A 75 -14.34 8.60 4.30
N MET A 76 -14.68 9.88 4.09
CA MET A 76 -14.08 10.70 3.01
C MET A 76 -12.58 10.87 3.22
N ALA A 77 -12.15 11.23 4.43
CA ALA A 77 -10.73 11.39 4.76
C ALA A 77 -9.95 10.08 4.59
N LEU A 78 -10.50 8.95 5.06
CA LEU A 78 -9.92 7.62 4.87
C LEU A 78 -9.76 7.27 3.38
N THR A 79 -10.75 7.61 2.56
CA THR A 79 -10.72 7.38 1.12
C THR A 79 -9.63 8.22 0.45
N LEU A 80 -9.56 9.51 0.78
CA LEU A 80 -8.53 10.42 0.26
C LEU A 80 -7.13 9.98 0.69
N LEU A 81 -6.95 9.60 1.96
CA LEU A 81 -5.70 9.08 2.49
C LEU A 81 -5.25 7.83 1.72
N SER A 82 -6.17 6.86 1.54
CA SER A 82 -5.85 5.59 0.90
C SER A 82 -5.46 5.78 -0.56
N TYR A 83 -6.22 6.57 -1.33
CA TYR A 83 -5.88 6.87 -2.72
C TYR A 83 -4.65 7.76 -2.87
N GLY A 84 -4.48 8.75 -1.98
CA GLY A 84 -3.30 9.61 -1.97
C GLY A 84 -2.02 8.81 -1.70
N ALA A 85 -2.04 7.93 -0.70
CA ALA A 85 -0.91 7.06 -0.40
C ALA A 85 -0.62 6.05 -1.52
N MET A 86 -1.66 5.47 -2.14
CA MET A 86 -1.50 4.64 -3.34
C MET A 86 -0.82 5.41 -4.48
N ALA A 87 -1.35 6.59 -4.83
CA ALA A 87 -0.82 7.40 -5.93
C ALA A 87 0.62 7.85 -5.67
N ALA A 88 0.92 8.34 -4.47
CA ALA A 88 2.26 8.77 -4.09
C ALA A 88 3.27 7.62 -4.15
N GLY A 89 2.92 6.45 -3.61
CA GLY A 89 3.77 5.27 -3.64
C GLY A 89 4.01 4.73 -5.04
N LEU A 90 2.96 4.63 -5.87
CA LEU A 90 3.07 4.20 -7.26
C LEU A 90 3.90 5.18 -8.10
N PHE A 91 3.71 6.48 -7.90
CA PHE A 91 4.51 7.50 -8.57
C PHE A 91 5.98 7.39 -8.20
N ALA A 92 6.31 7.20 -6.92
CA ALA A 92 7.68 7.02 -6.46
C ALA A 92 8.34 5.77 -7.08
N ILE A 93 7.64 4.63 -7.12
CA ILE A 93 8.14 3.41 -7.74
C ILE A 93 8.36 3.63 -9.25
N ALA A 94 7.40 4.24 -9.94
CA ALA A 94 7.52 4.56 -11.36
C ALA A 94 8.72 5.48 -11.64
N LYS A 95 8.99 6.46 -10.77
CA LYS A 95 10.15 7.35 -10.88
C LYS A 95 11.49 6.67 -10.63
N ILE A 96 11.53 5.57 -9.89
CA ILE A 96 12.72 4.74 -9.69
C ILE A 96 12.95 3.80 -10.88
N ALA A 97 11.85 3.29 -11.48
CA ALA A 97 11.91 2.33 -12.58
C ALA A 97 12.11 2.97 -13.97
N LEU A 98 11.82 4.27 -14.13
CA LEU A 98 11.97 5.08 -15.36
C LEU A 98 13.04 6.15 -15.20
#